data_AF-X5PPI2-F1
#
_entry.id   AF-X5PPI2-F1
#
_cell.length_a   1.000
_cell.length_b   1.000
_cell.length_c   1.000
_cell.angle_alpha   90.00
_cell.angle_beta   90.00
_cell.angle_gamma   90.00
#
_symmetry.space_group_name_H-M   'P 1'
#
loop_
_entity.id
_entity.type
_entity.pdbx_description
1 polymer ?
#
loop_
_entity_poly.entity_id
_entity_poly.type
_entity_poly.pdbx_seq_one_letter_code
_entity_poly.pdbx_strand_id
1 'polypeptide(L)' 'MELRAVALGFKCIMLDTTTIQVGAQRIYETSGYSRRGEGMLHGYAVIFYEKRLASQGSEQELLKIVR' A
#
# COMPACT_ATOMS: atom_id res chain seq x y z
N MET A 1 0.22 -1.63 -10.16
CA MET A 1 1.53 -1.72 -9.49
C MET A 1 1.61 -2.92 -8.54
N GLU A 2 0.61 -3.15 -7.69
CA GLU A 2 0.62 -4.23 -6.69
C GLU A 2 0.77 -5.64 -7.29
N LEU A 3 0.04 -5.97 -8.36
CA LEU A 3 0.17 -7.26 -9.06
C LEU A 3 1.60 -7.53 -9.58
N ARG A 4 2.27 -6.49 -10.09
CA ARG A 4 3.66 -6.61 -10.54
C ARG A 4 4.61 -6.78 -9.37
N ALA A 5 4.37 -6.10 -8.25
CA ALA A 5 5.16 -6.27 -7.03
C ALA A 5 5.02 -7.70 -6.48
N VAL A 6 3.81 -8.27 -6.50
CA VAL A 6 3.55 -9.68 -6.17
C VAL A 6 4.31 -10.61 -7.10
N ALA A 7 4.24 -10.39 -8.42
CA ALA A 7 4.93 -11.22 -9.42
C ALA A 7 6.47 -11.19 -9.26
N LEU A 8 7.01 -10.08 -8.76
CA LEU A 8 8.44 -9.92 -8.46
C LEU A 8 8.82 -10.40 -7.04
N GLY A 9 7.88 -10.95 -6.28
CA GLY A 9 8.13 -11.53 -4.96
C GLY A 9 8.18 -10.55 -3.80
N PHE A 10 7.85 -9.26 -4.02
CA PHE A 10 7.74 -8.29 -2.93
C PHE A 10 6.63 -8.69 -1.95
N LYS A 11 6.86 -8.42 -0.66
CA LYS A 11 5.95 -8.79 0.44
C LYS A 11 5.14 -7.62 0.99
N CYS A 12 5.60 -6.40 0.74
CA CYS A 12 4.90 -5.19 1.16
C CYS A 12 5.19 -4.05 0.19
N ILE A 13 4.33 -3.04 0.24
CA ILE A 13 4.54 -1.71 -0.34
C ILE A 13 4.50 -0.72 0.81
N MET A 14 5.49 0.17 0.84
CA MET A 14 5.56 1.29 1.77
C MET A 14 5.36 2.59 1.01
N LEU A 15 4.59 3.49 1.59
CA LEU A 15 4.31 4.82 1.06
C LEU A 15 4.47 5.85 2.17
N ASP A 16 4.84 7.06 1.80
CA ASP A 16 4.73 8.25 2.65
C ASP A 16 3.85 9.30 1.97
N THR A 17 3.19 10.12 2.79
CA THR A 17 2.47 11.31 2.33
C THR A 17 2.57 12.38 3.40
N THR A 18 2.57 13.65 3.00
CA THR A 18 2.59 14.73 3.97
C THR A 18 1.28 14.77 4.78
N THR A 19 1.35 15.26 6.02
CA THR A 19 0.17 15.37 6.90
C THR A 19 -0.92 16.28 6.33
N ILE A 20 -0.58 17.20 5.43
CA ILE A 20 -1.52 18.11 4.78
C ILE A 20 -2.25 17.48 3.58
N GLN A 21 -1.77 16.36 3.03
CA GLN A 21 -2.35 15.69 1.87
C GLN A 21 -3.46 14.71 2.28
N VAL A 22 -4.52 15.23 2.88
CA VAL A 22 -5.65 14.43 3.41
C VAL A 22 -6.33 13.53 2.37
N GLY A 23 -6.36 13.95 1.10
CA GLY A 23 -6.89 13.13 0.01
C GLY A 23 -6.06 11.86 -0.24
N ALA A 24 -4.73 11.98 -0.21
CA ALA A 24 -3.83 10.83 -0.38
C ALA A 24 -3.93 9.86 0.80
N GLN A 25 -4.01 10.39 2.04
CA GLN A 25 -4.21 9.58 3.25
C GLN A 25 -5.46 8.71 3.13
N ARG A 26 -6.60 9.31 2.73
CA ARG A 26 -7.85 8.58 2.52
C ARG A 26 -7.75 7.52 1.41
N ILE A 27 -7.08 7.84 0.31
CA ILE A 27 -6.85 6.87 -0.79
C ILE A 27 -6.06 5.67 -0.27
N TYR A 28 -5.00 5.88 0.52
CA TYR A 28 -4.18 4.80 1.04
C TYR A 28 -4.98 3.90 1.99
N GLU A 29 -5.69 4.49 2.94
CA GLU A 29 -6.50 3.76 3.92
C GLU A 29 -7.60 2.94 3.24
N THR A 30 -8.34 3.54 2.29
CA THR A 30 -9.37 2.83 1.52
C THR A 30 -8.81 1.78 0.57
N SER A 31 -7.54 1.90 0.16
CA SER A 31 -6.84 0.91 -0.67
C SER A 31 -6.20 -0.22 0.14
N GLY A 32 -6.42 -0.27 1.45
CA GLY A 32 -5.93 -1.35 2.33
C GLY A 32 -4.51 -1.14 2.87
N TYR A 33 -3.97 0.08 2.79
CA TYR A 33 -2.75 0.43 3.50
C TYR A 33 -3.05 0.75 4.96
N SER A 34 -2.20 0.26 5.86
CA SER A 34 -2.25 0.55 7.29
C SER A 34 -1.24 1.64 7.64
N ARG A 35 -1.68 2.64 8.41
CA ARG A 35 -0.79 3.65 8.97
C ARG A 35 0.19 3.01 9.95
N ARG A 36 1.48 3.29 9.81
CA ARG A 36 2.57 2.73 10.64
C ARG A 36 3.19 3.74 11.58
N GLY A 37 3.17 5.02 11.25
CA GLY A 37 3.71 6.07 12.10
C GLY A 37 3.78 7.41 11.39
N GLU A 38 4.35 8.39 12.08
CA GLU A 38 4.67 9.70 11.53
C GLU A 38 6.17 9.98 11.66
N GLY A 39 6.68 10.91 10.86
CA GLY A 39 8.06 11.37 10.95
C GLY A 39 8.31 12.64 10.14
N MET A 40 9.58 12.94 9.93
CA MET A 40 10.02 14.08 9.14
C MET A 40 10.84 13.60 7.94
N LEU A 41 10.46 14.00 6.73
CA LEU A 41 11.24 13.80 5.51
C LEU A 41 11.46 15.16 4.84
N HIS A 42 12.73 15.51 4.62
CA HIS A 42 13.13 16.77 3.99
C HIS A 42 12.46 18.03 4.60
N GLY A 43 12.21 18.02 5.91
CA GLY A 43 11.56 19.11 6.64
C GLY A 43 10.02 19.09 6.63
N TYR A 44 9.41 18.09 6.00
CA TYR A 44 7.96 17.92 5.97
C TYR A 44 7.51 16.83 6.95
N ALA A 45 6.44 17.12 7.70
CA ALA A 45 5.77 16.11 8.50
C ALA A 45 5.05 15.12 7.57
N VAL A 46 5.39 13.85 7.69
CA VAL A 46 4.86 12.76 6.85
C VAL A 46 4.24 11.66 7.69
N ILE A 47 3.29 10.94 7.08
CA ILE A 47 2.68 9.73 7.60
C ILE A 47 3.17 8.56 6.75
N PHE A 48 3.68 7.52 7.41
CA PHE A 48 4.11 6.28 6.76
C PHE A 48 2.97 5.26 6.74
N TYR A 49 2.79 4.63 5.59
CA TYR A 49 1.79 3.61 5.33
C TYR A 49 2.44 2.33 4.81
N GLU A 50 1.86 1.18 5.16
CA GLU A 50 2.29 -0.13 4.68
C GLU A 50 1.06 -0.94 4.21
N LYS A 51 1.19 -1.61 3.07
CA LYS A 51 0.27 -2.67 2.67
C LYS A 51 1.05 -3.97 2.48
N ARG A 52 0.61 -5.02 3.17
CA ARG A 52 1.12 -6.38 2.91
C ARG A 52 0.53 -6.90 1.62
N LEU A 53 1.39 -7.44 0.77
CA LEU A 53 0.98 -8.09 -0.47
C LEU A 53 0.67 -9.55 -0.15
N ALA A 54 -0.45 -10.06 -0.65
CA ALA A 54 -0.75 -11.49 -0.54
C ALA A 54 0.38 -12.26 -1.22
N SER A 55 1.00 -13.21 -0.50
CA SER A 55 1.77 -14.25 -1.17
C SER A 55 0.79 -15.01 -2.07
N GLN A 56 1.13 -15.21 -3.34
CA GLN A 56 0.43 -16.10 -4.26
C GLN A 56 -0.08 -17.34 -3.50
N GLY A 57 -1.36 -17.34 -3.15
CA GLY A 57 -1.87 -18.17 -2.04
C GLY A 57 -3.32 -17.92 -1.66
N SER A 58 -4.12 -17.30 -2.53
CA SER A 58 -5.56 -17.49 -2.56
C SER A 58 -5.98 -17.63 -4.03
N GLU A 59 -6.03 -18.88 -4.49
CA GLU A 59 -6.54 -19.34 -5.79
C GLU A 59 -7.91 -18.71 -6.19
N GLN A 60 -8.63 -18.14 -5.23
CA GLN A 60 -9.99 -17.65 -5.36
C GLN A 60 -10.13 -16.30 -6.07
N GLU A 61 -9.06 -15.51 -6.23
CA GLU A 61 -9.11 -14.20 -6.91
C GLU A 61 -8.68 -14.24 -8.39
N LEU A 62 -7.75 -15.14 -8.75
CA LEU A 62 -7.35 -15.34 -10.16
C LEU A 62 -8.47 -15.96 -11.01
N LEU A 63 -9.36 -16.76 -10.39
CA LEU A 63 -10.53 -17.36 -11.02
C LEU A 63 -11.63 -16.35 -11.44
N LYS A 64 -11.56 -15.08 -11.02
CA LYS A 64 -12.51 -14.03 -11.41
C LYS A 64 -12.09 -13.24 -12.66
N ILE A 65 -10.84 -13.37 -13.11
CA ILE A 65 -10.31 -12.61 -14.26
C ILE A 65 -10.52 -13.36 -15.58
N VAL A 66 -10.82 -14.67 -15.55
CA VAL A 66 -10.98 -15.54 -16.73
C VAL A 66 -12.44 -15.97 -16.94
N ARG A 67 -13.41 -15.16 -16.51
CA ARG A 67 -14.84 -15.37 -16.82
C ARG A 67 -15.43 -14.11 -17.45
#